data_AF-A0A0D6KAU2-F1
#
_entry.id   AF-A0A0D6KAU2-F1
#
_cell.length_a   1.000
_cell.length_b   1.000
_cell.length_c   1.000
_cell.angle_alpha   90.00
_cell.angle_beta   90.00
_cell.angle_gamma   90.00
#
_symmetry.space_group_name_H-M   'P 1'
#
loop_
_entity.id
_entity.type
_entity.pdbx_description
1 polymer ?
#
loop_
_entity_poly.entity_id
_entity_poly.type
_entity_poly.pdbx_seq_one_letter_code
_entity_poly.pdbx_strand_id
1 'polypeptide(L)'
;MTAIFPDVEKFKYIDPRQVEVYLVEHGWQQQQRQGDKAAIWTLDGFEILLPLKPEIIDFSRRMAEVVETLALAQTRSQQSIWGDLITNAPNTTIQAVVTHIATPNAVNLSGDITMLGIVVDKLRPIHTELADRDYILALKAYQERLPVYCTGDLIKDNGKFILKNPHHFSLDDTE
;
A
#
# COMPACT_ATOMS: atom_id res chain seq x y z
N MET A 1 21.83 -17.37 13.22
CA MET A 1 21.43 -17.73 11.85
C MET A 1 20.83 -16.50 11.21
N THR A 2 21.49 -15.92 10.22
CA THR A 2 20.98 -14.73 9.52
C THR A 2 20.05 -15.22 8.42
N ALA A 3 18.74 -15.14 8.63
CA ALA A 3 17.81 -15.31 7.53
C ALA A 3 18.00 -14.12 6.59
N ILE A 4 18.57 -14.39 5.41
CA ILE A 4 18.52 -13.47 4.28
C ILE A 4 17.07 -13.53 3.80
N PHE A 5 16.25 -12.61 4.28
CA PHE A 5 14.89 -12.42 3.78
C PHE A 5 15.01 -11.90 2.33
N PRO A 6 14.55 -12.64 1.30
CA PRO A 6 14.62 -12.20 -0.10
C PRO A 6 13.76 -10.96 -0.38
N ASP A 7 12.91 -10.57 0.57
CA ASP A 7 11.82 -9.64 0.39
C ASP A 7 11.84 -8.48 1.41
N VAL A 8 13.01 -8.15 1.98
CA VAL A 8 13.16 -6.99 2.89
C VAL A 8 12.96 -5.68 2.13
N GLU A 9 13.33 -5.68 0.85
CA GLU A 9 13.30 -4.50 0.00
C GLU A 9 11.90 -3.89 -0.15
N LYS A 10 10.82 -4.66 0.02
CA LYS A 10 9.45 -4.13 -0.02
C LYS A 10 9.15 -3.17 1.15
N PHE A 11 9.83 -3.33 2.27
CA PHE A 11 9.57 -2.52 3.47
C PHE A 11 10.10 -1.08 3.34
N LYS A 12 10.91 -0.78 2.33
CA LYS A 12 11.35 0.60 2.03
C LYS A 12 10.22 1.53 1.63
N TYR A 13 9.07 0.98 1.24
CA TYR A 13 7.89 1.73 0.81
C TYR A 13 6.89 2.03 1.95
N ILE A 14 7.25 1.68 3.19
CA ILE A 14 6.50 2.09 4.39
C ILE A 14 6.97 3.49 4.81
N ASP A 15 6.05 4.44 4.87
CA ASP A 15 6.31 5.76 5.44
C ASP A 15 6.39 5.67 6.98
N PRO A 16 7.52 6.07 7.62
CA PRO A 16 7.65 6.08 9.07
C PRO A 16 6.51 6.82 9.80
N ARG A 17 5.97 7.89 9.21
CA ARG A 17 4.87 8.67 9.80
C ARG A 17 3.59 7.84 9.89
N GLN A 18 3.35 6.97 8.92
CA GLN A 18 2.21 6.05 8.96
C GLN A 18 2.38 5.01 10.06
N VAL A 19 3.62 4.60 10.35
CA VAL A 19 3.93 3.71 11.48
C VAL A 19 3.71 4.44 12.80
N GLU A 20 4.13 5.70 12.94
CA GLU A 20 3.87 6.50 14.16
C GLU A 20 2.36 6.60 14.44
N VAL A 21 1.55 6.93 13.42
CA VAL A 21 0.08 6.96 13.55
C VAL A 21 -0.46 5.60 14.00
N TYR A 22 -0.01 4.53 13.35
CA TYR A 22 -0.44 3.18 13.68
C TYR A 22 -0.08 2.80 15.12
N LEU A 23 1.14 3.11 15.56
CA LEU A 23 1.61 2.85 16.93
C LEU A 23 0.73 3.56 17.97
N VAL A 24 0.43 4.84 17.76
CA VAL A 24 -0.46 5.62 18.64
C VAL A 24 -1.86 5.01 18.69
N GLU A 25 -2.44 4.67 17.55
CA GLU A 25 -3.77 4.05 17.47
C GLU A 25 -3.85 2.69 18.18
N HIS A 26 -2.72 1.98 18.27
CA HIS A 26 -2.62 0.67 18.92
C HIS A 26 -2.02 0.73 20.33
N GLY A 27 -1.98 1.92 20.94
CA GLY A 27 -1.64 2.12 22.35
C GLY A 27 -0.13 2.13 22.66
N TRP A 28 0.73 2.06 21.65
CA TRP A 28 2.18 2.18 21.86
C TRP A 28 2.52 3.57 22.37
N GLN A 29 3.50 3.64 23.27
CA GLN A 29 3.96 4.89 23.86
C GLN A 29 5.37 5.21 23.39
N GLN A 30 5.59 6.44 22.91
CA GLN A 30 6.92 6.90 22.54
C GLN A 30 7.72 7.23 23.81
N GLN A 31 8.81 6.51 24.05
CA GLN A 31 9.67 6.72 25.22
C GLN A 31 10.76 7.75 24.93
N GLN A 32 11.39 7.66 23.76
CA GLN A 32 12.53 8.49 23.41
C GLN A 32 12.59 8.74 21.90
N ARG A 33 13.15 9.89 21.51
CA ARG A 33 13.55 10.17 20.14
C ARG A 33 15.07 10.30 20.06
N GLN A 34 15.71 9.56 19.16
CA GLN A 34 17.14 9.63 18.91
C GLN A 34 17.42 10.66 17.80
N GLY A 35 17.28 11.93 18.17
CA GLY A 35 17.36 13.05 17.23
C GLY A 35 16.29 12.95 16.14
N ASP A 36 16.70 12.97 14.88
CA ASP A 36 15.82 12.86 13.72
C ASP A 36 15.94 11.51 12.99
N LYS A 37 16.72 10.56 13.52
CA LYS A 37 17.03 9.28 12.85
C LYS A 37 16.09 8.15 13.23
N ALA A 38 15.70 8.09 14.50
CA ALA A 38 14.87 7.00 15.02
C ALA A 38 14.05 7.44 16.24
N ALA A 39 12.99 6.70 16.54
CA ALA A 39 12.19 6.81 17.76
C ALA A 39 12.04 5.45 18.43
N ILE A 40 12.03 5.42 19.76
CA ILE A 40 11.81 4.23 20.57
C ILE A 40 10.37 4.24 21.08
N TRP A 41 9.66 3.16 20.80
CA TRP A 41 8.27 2.93 21.17
C TRP A 41 8.15 1.64 21.97
N THR A 42 7.27 1.63 22.97
CA THR A 42 7.07 0.46 23.84
C THR A 42 5.60 0.14 24.05
N LEU A 43 5.29 -1.14 24.17
CA LEU A 43 3.98 -1.67 24.58
C LEU A 43 4.18 -3.02 25.26
N ASP A 44 3.70 -3.19 26.50
CA ASP A 44 3.64 -4.48 27.21
C ASP A 44 4.90 -5.36 27.10
N GLY A 45 6.07 -4.76 27.32
CA GLY A 45 7.36 -5.47 27.28
C GLY A 45 7.98 -5.63 25.89
N PHE A 46 7.28 -5.23 24.83
CA PHE A 46 7.82 -5.08 23.49
C PHE A 46 8.44 -3.69 23.30
N GLU A 47 9.50 -3.63 22.49
CA GLU A 47 10.19 -2.41 22.11
C GLU A 47 10.37 -2.36 20.59
N ILE A 48 10.08 -1.21 20.00
CA ILE A 48 10.30 -0.92 18.59
C ILE A 48 11.27 0.25 18.48
N LEU A 49 12.35 0.04 17.72
CA LEU A 49 13.18 1.12 17.20
C LEU A 49 12.70 1.47 15.79
N LEU A 50 11.87 2.52 15.69
CA LEU A 50 11.32 2.99 14.42
C LEU A 50 12.35 3.86 13.70
N PRO A 51 12.88 3.46 12.53
CA PRO A 51 13.69 4.35 11.70
C PRO A 51 12.83 5.47 11.09
N LEU A 52 13.29 6.72 11.16
CA LEU A 52 12.57 7.90 10.69
C LEU A 52 13.11 8.47 9.36
N LYS A 53 14.28 8.02 8.92
CA LYS A 53 14.96 8.49 7.70
C LYS A 53 15.09 7.38 6.66
N PRO A 54 14.33 7.40 5.57
CA PRO A 54 14.44 6.43 4.48
C PRO A 54 15.83 6.37 3.82
N GLU A 55 16.65 7.42 3.97
CA GLU A 55 17.97 7.53 3.33
C GLU A 55 19.07 6.71 4.04
N ILE A 56 18.79 6.13 5.21
CA ILE A 56 19.77 5.28 5.90
C ILE A 56 19.88 3.92 5.17
N ILE A 57 21.12 3.41 5.05
CA ILE A 57 21.43 2.23 4.22
C ILE A 57 20.61 1.00 4.63
N ASP A 58 20.40 0.80 5.93
CA ASP A 58 19.70 -0.37 6.47
C ASP A 58 18.21 -0.12 6.77
N PHE A 59 17.62 0.96 6.23
CA PHE A 59 16.22 1.33 6.47
C PHE A 59 15.25 0.17 6.28
N SER A 60 15.32 -0.49 5.12
CA SER A 60 14.44 -1.61 4.76
C SER A 60 14.49 -2.73 5.82
N ARG A 61 15.70 -3.04 6.31
CA ARG A 61 15.91 -4.07 7.34
C ARG A 61 15.33 -3.65 8.68
N ARG A 62 15.56 -2.41 9.11
CA ARG A 62 14.99 -1.87 10.36
C ARG A 62 13.47 -1.84 10.30
N MET A 63 12.90 -1.49 9.15
CA MET A 63 11.47 -1.52 8.97
C MET A 63 10.90 -2.95 8.98
N ALA A 64 11.65 -3.95 8.48
CA ALA A 64 11.27 -5.35 8.64
C ALA A 64 11.22 -5.77 10.11
N GLU A 65 12.20 -5.36 10.93
CA GLU A 65 12.23 -5.61 12.38
C GLU A 65 11.02 -4.95 13.08
N VAL A 66 10.63 -3.74 12.68
CA VAL A 66 9.40 -3.07 13.16
C VAL A 66 8.17 -3.92 12.88
N VAL A 67 8.00 -4.38 11.64
CA VAL A 67 6.86 -5.21 11.22
C VAL A 67 6.84 -6.55 11.97
N GLU A 68 8.00 -7.17 12.17
CA GLU A 68 8.13 -8.41 12.94
C GLU A 68 7.70 -8.23 14.39
N THR A 69 8.19 -7.18 15.07
CA THR A 69 7.80 -6.89 16.46
C THR A 69 6.31 -6.59 16.58
N LEU A 70 5.74 -5.82 15.65
CA LEU A 70 4.29 -5.55 15.61
C LEU A 70 3.47 -6.84 15.42
N ALA A 71 3.93 -7.73 14.53
CA ALA A 71 3.29 -9.02 14.28
C ALA A 71 3.29 -9.90 15.54
N LEU A 72 4.41 -9.95 16.26
CA LEU A 72 4.52 -10.68 17.53
C LEU A 72 3.63 -10.07 18.62
N ALA A 73 3.71 -8.76 18.84
CA ALA A 73 2.93 -8.06 19.87
C ALA A 73 1.42 -8.20 19.66
N GLN A 74 0.97 -8.25 18.41
CA GLN A 74 -0.46 -8.34 18.07
C GLN A 74 -0.94 -9.77 17.77
N THR A 75 -0.06 -10.77 17.80
CA THR A 75 -0.39 -12.16 17.38
C THR A 75 -1.00 -12.21 15.97
N ARG A 76 -0.39 -11.48 15.02
CA ARG A 76 -0.81 -11.38 13.61
C ARG A 76 0.33 -11.80 12.68
N SER A 77 0.03 -12.10 11.42
CA SER A 77 1.08 -12.34 10.43
C SER A 77 1.77 -11.04 10.02
N GLN A 78 3.07 -11.10 9.71
CA GLN A 78 3.83 -9.96 9.20
C GLN A 78 3.19 -9.37 7.93
N GLN A 79 2.65 -10.22 7.05
CA GLN A 79 1.95 -9.82 5.83
C GLN A 79 0.71 -8.95 6.13
N SER A 80 -0.05 -9.30 7.18
CA SER A 80 -1.23 -8.54 7.59
C SER A 80 -0.87 -7.18 8.16
N ILE A 81 0.22 -7.09 8.93
CA ILE A 81 0.77 -5.83 9.45
C ILE A 81 1.30 -4.97 8.29
N TRP A 82 2.08 -5.56 7.38
CA TRP A 82 2.58 -4.86 6.20
C TRP A 82 1.43 -4.27 5.38
N GLY A 83 0.35 -5.03 5.16
CA GLY A 83 -0.83 -4.54 4.46
C GLY A 83 -1.53 -3.37 5.15
N ASP A 84 -1.41 -3.21 6.47
CA ASP A 84 -1.92 -2.02 7.19
C ASP A 84 -1.02 -0.79 7.03
N LEU A 85 0.29 -1.02 7.02
CA LEU A 85 1.31 0.03 6.99
C LEU A 85 1.71 0.48 5.59
N ILE A 86 1.40 -0.30 4.55
CA ILE A 86 1.82 0.03 3.19
C ILE A 86 1.18 1.35 2.73
N THR A 87 2.03 2.24 2.26
CA THR A 87 1.67 3.56 1.72
C THR A 87 2.08 3.74 0.27
N ASN A 88 3.02 2.94 -0.20
CA ASN A 88 3.49 2.96 -1.58
C ASN A 88 3.76 1.52 -2.03
N ALA A 89 3.36 1.17 -3.25
CA ALA A 89 3.70 -0.08 -3.90
C ALA A 89 3.90 0.22 -5.40
N PRO A 90 5.14 0.49 -5.84
CA PRO A 90 5.39 0.83 -7.23
C PRO A 90 5.24 -0.40 -8.12
N ASN A 91 4.89 -0.18 -9.38
CA ASN A 91 4.76 -1.24 -10.39
C ASN A 91 3.99 -2.50 -9.89
N THR A 92 2.85 -2.27 -9.25
CA THR A 92 2.01 -3.33 -8.69
C THR A 92 0.88 -3.66 -9.64
N THR A 93 0.76 -4.94 -9.99
CA THR A 93 -0.39 -5.47 -10.70
C THR A 93 -1.54 -5.70 -9.73
N ILE A 94 -2.71 -5.16 -10.07
CA ILE A 94 -3.93 -5.32 -9.30
C ILE A 94 -4.95 -6.10 -10.12
N GLN A 95 -5.58 -7.08 -9.48
CA GLN A 95 -6.86 -7.62 -9.91
C GLN A 95 -7.95 -6.89 -9.11
N ALA A 96 -8.94 -6.32 -9.81
CA ALA A 96 -9.97 -5.53 -9.18
C ALA A 96 -11.32 -5.65 -9.90
N VAL A 97 -12.38 -5.23 -9.22
CA VAL A 97 -13.70 -5.00 -9.84
C VAL A 97 -14.00 -3.52 -9.86
N VAL A 98 -14.45 -2.99 -11.00
CA VAL A 98 -14.88 -1.59 -11.09
C VAL A 98 -16.19 -1.42 -10.33
N THR A 99 -16.22 -0.50 -9.37
CA THR A 99 -17.38 -0.23 -8.51
C THR A 99 -18.02 1.12 -8.75
N HIS A 100 -17.28 2.07 -9.34
CA HIS A 100 -17.78 3.39 -9.72
C HIS A 100 -17.06 3.92 -10.95
N ILE A 101 -17.78 4.65 -11.79
CA ILE A 101 -17.26 5.35 -12.97
C ILE A 101 -17.88 6.74 -13.00
N ALA A 102 -17.05 7.77 -12.98
CA ALA A 102 -17.48 9.15 -13.15
C ALA A 102 -17.87 9.42 -14.61
N THR A 103 -18.70 10.43 -14.85
CA THR A 103 -19.01 10.88 -16.22
C THR A 103 -17.72 11.35 -16.91
N PRO A 104 -17.44 10.93 -18.17
CA PRO A 104 -16.19 11.26 -18.80
C PRO A 104 -16.11 12.73 -19.18
N ASN A 105 -14.89 13.26 -19.20
CA ASN A 105 -14.56 14.52 -19.82
C ASN A 105 -14.82 14.41 -21.34
N ALA A 106 -15.64 15.32 -21.87
CA ALA A 106 -16.04 15.34 -23.27
C ALA A 106 -14.88 15.57 -24.25
N VAL A 107 -13.75 16.11 -23.78
CA VAL A 107 -12.60 16.43 -24.64
C VAL A 107 -11.73 15.20 -24.90
N ASN A 108 -11.44 14.39 -23.87
CA ASN A 108 -10.42 13.33 -23.94
C ASN A 108 -10.92 11.93 -23.53
N LEU A 109 -12.24 11.70 -23.49
CA LEU A 109 -12.86 10.44 -23.04
C LEU A 109 -12.16 9.88 -21.78
N SER A 110 -11.92 10.76 -20.80
CA SER A 110 -11.22 10.41 -19.56
C SER A 110 -12.12 10.58 -18.36
N GLY A 111 -11.88 9.85 -17.29
CA GLY A 111 -12.66 10.00 -16.07
C GLY A 111 -12.11 9.22 -14.90
N ASP A 112 -12.47 9.68 -13.71
CA ASP A 112 -12.19 9.00 -12.46
C ASP A 112 -12.99 7.70 -12.36
N ILE A 113 -12.32 6.63 -11.95
CA ILE A 113 -12.94 5.37 -11.60
C ILE A 113 -12.57 4.97 -10.18
N THR A 114 -13.46 4.22 -9.53
CA THR A 114 -13.16 3.51 -8.30
C THR A 114 -13.23 2.02 -8.55
N MET A 115 -12.21 1.31 -8.10
CA MET A 115 -12.12 -0.14 -8.17
C MET A 115 -11.99 -0.69 -6.76
N LEU A 116 -12.47 -1.92 -6.56
CA LEU A 116 -12.24 -2.67 -5.34
C LEU A 116 -11.30 -3.82 -5.69
N GLY A 117 -10.06 -3.77 -5.20
CA GLY A 117 -8.99 -4.71 -5.55
C GLY A 117 -8.22 -5.19 -4.33
N ILE A 118 -7.40 -6.22 -4.53
CA ILE A 118 -6.55 -6.77 -3.47
C ILE A 118 -5.22 -6.00 -3.44
N VAL A 119 -4.94 -5.32 -2.32
CA VAL A 119 -3.66 -4.65 -2.04
C VAL A 119 -3.08 -5.27 -0.79
N VAL A 120 -2.01 -6.06 -0.96
CA VAL A 120 -1.35 -6.80 0.14
C VAL A 120 -2.36 -7.60 0.98
N ASP A 121 -3.02 -8.57 0.34
CA ASP A 121 -4.02 -9.47 0.94
C ASP A 121 -5.25 -8.79 1.54
N LYS A 122 -5.45 -7.50 1.27
CA LYS A 122 -6.60 -6.74 1.78
C LYS A 122 -7.40 -6.15 0.64
N LEU A 123 -8.71 -6.38 0.68
CA LEU A 123 -9.64 -5.79 -0.26
C LEU A 123 -9.78 -4.29 0.06
N ARG A 124 -9.38 -3.43 -0.87
CA ARG A 124 -9.30 -1.99 -0.65
C ARG A 124 -9.85 -1.21 -1.84
N PRO A 125 -10.51 -0.05 -1.61
CA PRO A 125 -10.86 0.86 -2.68
C PRO A 125 -9.59 1.50 -3.27
N ILE A 126 -9.51 1.50 -4.59
CA ILE A 126 -8.42 2.04 -5.40
C ILE A 126 -9.03 3.04 -6.37
N HIS A 127 -8.50 4.25 -6.39
CA HIS A 127 -8.91 5.33 -7.29
C HIS A 127 -7.88 5.48 -8.42
N THR A 128 -8.34 5.77 -9.62
CA THR A 128 -7.48 6.16 -10.75
C THR A 128 -8.27 6.96 -11.76
N GLU A 129 -7.58 7.78 -12.54
CA GLU A 129 -8.11 8.33 -13.78
C GLU A 129 -7.67 7.43 -14.94
N LEU A 130 -8.57 7.15 -15.87
CA LEU A 130 -8.26 6.47 -17.14
C LEU A 130 -8.73 7.32 -18.30
N ALA A 131 -8.13 7.12 -19.48
CA ALA A 131 -8.49 7.79 -20.72
C ALA A 131 -8.68 6.79 -21.86
N ASP A 132 -9.36 7.26 -22.92
CA ASP A 132 -9.49 6.57 -24.20
C ASP A 132 -9.91 5.10 -24.07
N ARG A 133 -9.07 4.17 -24.55
CA ARG A 133 -9.31 2.73 -24.56
C ARG A 133 -9.56 2.17 -23.16
N ASP A 134 -8.75 2.58 -22.18
CA ASP A 134 -8.78 1.99 -20.85
C ASP A 134 -10.03 2.44 -20.09
N TYR A 135 -10.49 3.67 -20.32
CA TYR A 135 -11.77 4.15 -19.82
C TYR A 135 -12.95 3.36 -20.41
N ILE A 136 -12.93 3.08 -21.73
CA ILE A 136 -13.97 2.25 -22.39
C ILE A 136 -13.98 0.83 -21.82
N LEU A 137 -12.81 0.23 -21.60
CA LEU A 137 -12.69 -1.10 -21.00
C LEU A 137 -13.24 -1.12 -19.57
N ALA A 138 -12.93 -0.09 -18.76
CA ALA A 138 -13.48 0.04 -17.41
C ALA A 138 -15.01 0.13 -17.44
N LEU A 139 -15.59 0.89 -18.38
CA LEU A 139 -17.03 0.99 -18.58
C LEU A 139 -17.66 -0.37 -18.90
N LYS A 140 -17.06 -1.13 -19.83
CA LYS A 140 -17.49 -2.49 -20.15
C LYS A 140 -17.42 -3.40 -18.92
N ALA A 141 -16.29 -3.39 -18.20
CA ALA A 141 -16.10 -4.19 -16.99
C ALA A 141 -17.15 -3.89 -15.92
N TYR A 142 -17.47 -2.60 -15.72
CA TYR A 142 -18.48 -2.17 -14.76
C TYR A 142 -19.87 -2.67 -15.14
N GLN A 143 -20.26 -2.55 -16.41
CA GLN A 143 -21.57 -2.97 -16.91
C GLN A 143 -21.74 -4.50 -16.88
N GLU A 144 -20.71 -5.23 -17.30
CA GLU A 144 -20.73 -6.69 -17.42
C GLU A 144 -20.27 -7.41 -16.13
N ARG A 145 -19.87 -6.66 -15.08
CA ARG A 145 -19.34 -7.18 -13.81
C ARG A 145 -18.12 -8.08 -13.99
N LEU A 146 -17.25 -7.72 -14.94
CA LEU A 146 -16.01 -8.44 -15.20
C LEU A 146 -14.87 -7.92 -14.30
N PRO A 147 -13.94 -8.80 -13.90
CA PRO A 147 -12.70 -8.36 -13.28
C PRO A 147 -11.85 -7.56 -14.28
N VAL A 148 -11.04 -6.67 -13.75
CA VAL A 148 -10.02 -5.93 -14.52
C VAL A 148 -8.65 -6.20 -13.91
N TYR A 149 -7.65 -6.17 -14.79
CA TYR A 149 -6.24 -6.20 -14.41
C TYR A 149 -5.60 -4.89 -14.85
N CYS A 150 -4.74 -4.34 -14.01
CA CYS A 150 -4.00 -3.12 -14.33
C CYS A 150 -2.70 -3.11 -13.53
N THR A 151 -1.65 -2.52 -14.08
CA THR A 151 -0.39 -2.29 -13.38
C THR A 151 -0.16 -0.79 -13.21
N GLY A 152 0.49 -0.40 -12.12
CA GLY A 152 0.86 1.00 -11.87
C GLY A 152 1.43 1.20 -10.47
N ASP A 153 1.60 2.46 -10.09
CA ASP A 153 2.14 2.84 -8.79
C ASP A 153 1.01 3.10 -7.80
N LEU A 154 0.81 2.20 -6.84
CA LEU A 154 -0.18 2.40 -5.79
C LEU A 154 0.39 3.33 -4.72
N ILE A 155 -0.26 4.46 -4.48
CA ILE A 155 0.11 5.43 -3.46
C ILE A 155 -1.10 5.66 -2.56
N LYS A 156 -0.91 5.51 -1.24
CA LYS A 156 -1.93 5.80 -0.25
C LYS A 156 -1.90 7.30 0.05
N ASP A 157 -2.98 7.99 -0.30
CA ASP A 157 -3.17 9.41 -0.02
C ASP A 157 -4.50 9.61 0.71
N ASN A 158 -4.50 10.37 1.81
CA ASN A 158 -5.66 10.61 2.67
C ASN A 158 -6.46 9.34 3.02
N GLY A 159 -5.75 8.23 3.29
CA GLY A 159 -6.35 6.94 3.65
C GLY A 159 -6.88 6.10 2.49
N LYS A 160 -6.80 6.59 1.25
CA LYS A 160 -7.27 5.92 0.03
C LYS A 160 -6.09 5.53 -0.86
N PHE A 161 -6.18 4.38 -1.53
CA PHE A 161 -5.18 4.04 -2.54
C PHE A 161 -5.50 4.75 -3.85
N ILE A 162 -4.51 5.40 -4.43
CA ILE A 162 -4.53 6.00 -5.76
C ILE A 162 -3.54 5.21 -6.61
N LEU A 163 -4.01 4.63 -7.70
CA LEU A 163 -3.15 4.04 -8.72
C LEU A 163 -2.70 5.17 -9.66
N LYS A 164 -1.40 5.41 -9.74
CA LYS A 164 -0.78 6.35 -10.67
C LYS A 164 -0.13 5.61 -11.83
N ASN A 165 -0.02 6.30 -12.96
CA ASN A 165 0.55 5.77 -14.20
C ASN A 165 -0.05 4.40 -14.58
N PRO A 166 -1.39 4.26 -14.61
CA PRO A 166 -2.03 2.99 -14.94
C PRO A 166 -1.62 2.57 -16.35
N HIS A 167 -1.28 1.29 -16.52
CA HIS A 167 -0.93 0.68 -17.79
C HIS A 167 -1.28 -0.82 -17.76
N HIS A 168 -1.28 -1.44 -18.94
CA HIS A 168 -1.75 -2.83 -19.12
C HIS A 168 -3.18 -3.05 -18.57
N PHE A 169 -4.08 -2.09 -18.77
CA PHE A 169 -5.47 -2.26 -18.38
C PHE A 169 -6.17 -3.28 -19.30
N SER A 170 -6.68 -4.36 -18.73
CA SER A 170 -7.29 -5.48 -19.46
C SER A 170 -8.48 -6.10 -18.70
N LEU A 171 -9.29 -6.87 -19.42
CA LEU A 171 -10.37 -7.71 -18.86
C LEU A 171 -9.93 -9.18 -18.69
N ASP A 172 -8.81 -9.54 -19.30
CA ASP A 172 -8.24 -10.89 -19.30
C ASP A 172 -6.92 -10.89 -18.51
N ASP A 173 -6.66 -11.98 -17.79
CA ASP A 173 -5.45 -12.20 -16.99
C ASP A 173 -4.20 -12.50 -17.85
N THR A 174 -4.36 -12.56 -19.17
CA THR A 174 -3.29 -12.85 -20.12
C THR A 174 -2.73 -11.55 -20.70
N GLU A 175 -1.45 -11.28 -20.39
CA GLU A 175 -0.60 -10.34 -21.13
C GLU A 175 -0.58 -10.63 -22.65
#